data_AF-A0A5C5S1W5-F1
#
_entry.id   AF-A0A5C5S1W5-F1
#
_cell.length_a   1.000
_cell.length_b   1.000
_cell.length_c   1.000
_cell.angle_alpha   90.00
_cell.angle_beta   90.00
_cell.angle_gamma   90.00
#
_symmetry.space_group_name_H-M   'P 1'
#
loop_
_entity.id
_entity.type
_entity.pdbx_description
1 polymer ?
#
loop_
_entity_poly.entity_id
_entity_poly.type
_entity_poly.pdbx_seq_one_letter_code
_entity_poly.pdbx_strand_id
1 'polypeptide(L)' 'MSLRIGVLTGGGDCPGLNAVIRAVVRTSASRYGSAVVGFQDGWRG' A
#
# COMPACT_ATOMS: atom_id res chain seq x y z
N MET A 1 -4.52 -15.57 -9.53
CA MET A 1 -5.31 -15.65 -8.28
C MET A 1 -5.34 -14.24 -7.69
N SER A 2 -6.52 -13.64 -7.53
CA SER A 2 -6.62 -12.26 -7.00
C SER A 2 -6.42 -12.26 -5.49
N LEU A 3 -5.54 -11.39 -4.99
CA LEU A 3 -5.23 -11.26 -3.56
C LEU A 3 -5.76 -9.92 -3.03
N ARG A 4 -6.04 -9.88 -1.72
CA ARG A 4 -6.26 -8.65 -0.96
C ARG A 4 -5.01 -8.36 -0.13
N ILE A 5 -4.43 -7.19 -0.35
CA ILE A 5 -3.16 -6.77 0.25
C ILE A 5 -3.41 -5.60 1.19
N GLY A 6 -2.97 -5.72 2.44
CA GLY A 6 -2.95 -4.60 3.39
C GLY A 6 -1.65 -3.81 3.29
N VAL A 7 -1.73 -2.48 3.33
CA VAL A 7 -0.57 -1.58 3.32
C VAL A 7 -0.70 -0.54 4.44
N LEU A 8 0.36 -0.36 5.22
CA LEU A 8 0.49 0.71 6.20
C LEU A 8 1.93 1.24 6.20
N THR A 9 2.13 2.46 6.69
CA THR A 9 3.46 3.02 6.94
C THR A 9 3.69 3.11 8.44
N GLY A 10 4.71 2.41 8.94
CA GLY A 10 5.13 2.48 10.34
C GLY A 10 6.37 3.36 10.51
N GLY A 11 6.43 4.11 11.60
CA GLY A 11 7.55 5.00 11.91
C GLY A 11 7.33 6.45 11.45
N GLY A 12 8.41 7.19 11.28
CA GLY A 12 8.36 8.59 10.81
C GLY A 12 8.17 8.69 9.30
N ASP A 13 7.58 9.80 8.85
CA ASP A 13 7.41 10.09 7.43
C ASP A 13 8.77 10.38 6.77
N CYS A 14 8.91 9.99 5.51
CA CYS A 14 10.09 10.30 4.71
C CYS A 14 9.74 10.56 3.24
N PRO A 15 10.53 11.41 2.55
CA PRO A 15 10.34 11.64 1.12
C PRO A 15 10.40 10.33 0.34
N GLY A 16 9.31 10.01 -0.36
CA GLY A 16 9.22 8.82 -1.21
C GLY A 16 8.22 7.77 -0.75
N LEU A 17 7.71 7.81 0.49
CA LEU A 17 6.69 6.85 0.96
C LEU A 17 5.45 6.85 0.05
N ASN A 18 4.98 8.03 -0.34
CA ASN A 18 3.85 8.13 -1.27
C ASN A 18 4.13 7.52 -2.65
N ALA A 19 5.38 7.60 -3.13
CA ALA A 19 5.77 6.96 -4.39
C ALA A 19 5.76 5.43 -4.26
N VAL A 20 6.21 4.90 -3.12
CA VAL A 20 6.17 3.46 -2.80
C VAL A 20 4.72 2.96 -2.70
N ILE A 21 3.86 3.63 -1.93
CA ILE A 21 2.44 3.31 -1.82
C ILE A 21 1.79 3.29 -3.22
N ARG A 22 2.04 4.32 -4.03
CA ARG A 22 1.54 4.41 -5.40
C ARG A 22 2.04 3.25 -6.27
N ALA A 23 3.31 2.86 -6.16
CA ALA A 23 3.87 1.75 -6.90
C ALA A 23 3.20 0.42 -6.51
N VAL A 24 2.97 0.18 -5.22
CA VAL A 24 2.26 -1.01 -4.71
C VAL A 24 0.84 -1.06 -5.27
N VAL A 25 0.05 0.01 -5.12
CA VAL A 25 -1.34 0.06 -5.60
C VAL A 25 -1.42 -0.17 -7.10
N ARG A 26 -0.61 0.55 -7.89
CA ARG A 26 -0.65 0.44 -9.36
C ARG A 26 -0.20 -0.94 -9.84
N THR A 27 0.83 -1.51 -9.24
CA THR A 27 1.34 -2.82 -9.67
C THR A 27 0.35 -3.93 -9.32
N SER A 28 -0.19 -3.91 -8.10
CA SER A 28 -1.23 -4.85 -7.65
C SER A 28 -2.45 -4.83 -8.58
N ALA A 29 -2.97 -3.65 -8.92
CA ALA A 29 -4.12 -3.53 -9.80
C ALA A 29 -3.80 -3.92 -11.25
N SER A 30 -2.72 -3.37 -11.83
CA SER A 30 -2.46 -3.49 -13.28
C SER A 30 -1.83 -4.81 -13.71
N ARG A 31 -1.01 -5.44 -12.86
CA ARG A 31 -0.29 -6.68 -13.21
C ARG A 31 -0.91 -7.92 -12.59
N TYR A 32 -1.50 -7.79 -11.41
CA TYR A 32 -1.93 -8.93 -10.62
C TYR A 32 -3.45 -9.02 -10.44
N GLY A 33 -4.20 -7.96 -10.81
CA GLY A 33 -5.65 -7.90 -10.55
C GLY A 33 -5.99 -8.01 -9.06
N SER A 34 -5.07 -7.57 -8.19
CA SER A 34 -5.19 -7.64 -6.74
C SER A 34 -5.71 -6.32 -6.17
N ALA A 35 -6.51 -6.41 -5.11
CA ALA A 35 -7.02 -5.25 -4.38
C ALA A 35 -6.08 -4.86 -3.25
N VAL A 36 -5.99 -3.56 -2.96
CA VAL A 36 -5.16 -3.01 -1.88
C VAL A 36 -6.03 -2.25 -0.90
N VAL A 37 -5.82 -2.50 0.41
CA VAL A 37 -6.43 -1.78 1.53
C VAL A 37 -5.33 -1.01 2.25
N GLY A 38 -5.49 0.30 2.38
CA GLY A 38 -4.59 1.14 3.18
C GLY A 38 -5.11 1.29 4.61
N PHE A 39 -4.24 1.14 5.60
CA PHE A 39 -4.55 1.47 6.99
C PHE A 39 -4.07 2.88 7.33
N GLN A 40 -4.92 3.63 8.01
CA GLN A 40 -4.60 4.97 8.49
C GLN A 40 -3.74 4.88 9.76
N ASP A 41 -3.01 5.96 10.07
CA ASP A 41 -2.20 6.11 11.28
C ASP A 41 -1.25 4.93 11.63
N GLY A 42 -0.77 4.23 10.60
CA GLY A 42 0.15 3.11 10.73
C GLY A 42 -0.44 1.96 11.53
N TRP A 43 0.21 1.59 12.64
CA TRP A 43 -0.23 0.47 13.48
C TRP A 43 -1.42 0.80 14.39
N ARG A 44 -1.77 2.09 14.55
CA ARG A 44 -2.92 2.49 15.39
C ARG A 44 -4.25 2.18 14.72
N GLY A 45 -4.31 2.21 13.39
CA GLY A 45 -5.49 1.89 12.59
C GLY A 45 -6.48 3.04 12.54
#